data_AF-A0A5C6DV78-F1
#
_entry.id   AF-A0A5C6DV78-F1
#
_cell.length_a   1.000
_cell.length_b   1.000
_cell.length_c   1.000
_cell.angle_alpha   90.00
_cell.angle_beta   90.00
_cell.angle_gamma   90.00
#
_symmetry.space_group_name_H-M   'P 1'
#
loop_
_entity.id
_entity.type
_entity.pdbx_description
1 polymer ?
#
loop_
_entity_poly.entity_id
_entity_poly.type
_entity_poly.pdbx_seq_one_letter_code
_entity_poly.pdbx_strand_id
1 'polypeptide(L)' 'MPDSLEDEIRENAAGPAKASGDAGSVEQHKLTEQIAADKHLAGKDAVRKPNRGLRFNKIVPPSAG' A
#
# COMPACT_ATOMS: atom_id res chain seq x y z
N MET A 1 -9.57 -6.65 2.33
CA MET A 1 -9.47 -6.24 0.93
C MET A 1 -8.09 -5.65 0.67
N PRO A 2 -7.02 -6.46 0.62
CA PRO A 2 -5.71 -6.06 0.10
C PRO A 2 -5.65 -6.11 -1.45
N ASP A 3 -6.62 -6.77 -2.09
CA ASP A 3 -6.60 -7.04 -3.54
C ASP A 3 -6.73 -5.78 -4.42
N SER A 4 -7.25 -4.67 -3.90
CA SER A 4 -7.50 -3.47 -4.72
C SER A 4 -6.23 -2.70 -5.10
N LEU A 5 -5.25 -2.60 -4.19
CA LEU A 5 -4.08 -1.76 -4.42
C LEU A 5 -3.09 -2.40 -5.38
N GLU A 6 -2.90 -3.73 -5.29
CA GLU A 6 -2.02 -4.46 -6.21
C GLU A 6 -2.56 -4.45 -7.64
N ASP A 7 -3.89 -4.53 -7.80
CA ASP A 7 -4.54 -4.45 -9.09
C ASP A 7 -4.48 -3.03 -9.68
N GLU A 8 -4.70 -1.98 -8.87
CA GLU A 8 -4.55 -0.58 -9.28
C GLU A 8 -3.10 -0.24 -9.69
N ILE A 9 -2.10 -0.76 -8.98
CA ILE A 9 -0.68 -0.57 -9.34
C ILE A 9 -0.38 -1.25 -10.68
N ARG A 10 -0.92 -2.46 -10.91
CA ARG A 10 -0.70 -3.21 -12.15
C ARG A 10 -1.37 -2.53 -13.35
N GLU A 11 -2.58 -2.02 -13.16
CA GLU A 11 -3.32 -1.30 -14.20
C GLU A 11 -2.63 0.02 -14.56
N ASN A 12 -2.21 0.82 -13.56
CA ASN A 12 -1.43 2.04 -13.82
C ASN A 12 -0.08 1.75 -14.49
N ALA A 13 0.58 0.64 -14.15
CA ALA A 13 1.86 0.25 -14.76
C ALA A 13 1.74 -0.09 -16.26
N ALA A 14 0.57 -0.55 -16.70
CA ALA A 14 0.31 -0.85 -18.11
C ALA A 14 0.01 0.40 -18.94
N GLY A 15 -0.38 1.51 -18.29
CA GLY A 15 -0.70 2.77 -18.93
C GLY A 15 0.52 3.63 -19.31
N PRO A 16 0.36 4.60 -20.22
CA PRO A 16 1.44 5.52 -20.58
C PRO A 16 1.73 6.50 -19.44
N ALA A 17 3.01 6.67 -19.10
CA ALA A 17 3.46 7.60 -18.06
C ALA A 17 3.13 9.07 -18.36
N LYS A 18 2.94 9.41 -19.64
CA LYS A 18 2.59 10.74 -20.12
C LYS A 18 1.71 10.64 -21.35
N ALA A 19 0.68 11.46 -21.42
CA ALA A 19 -0.16 11.62 -22.61
C ALA A 19 -0.21 13.11 -22.98
N SER A 20 -0.10 13.41 -24.27
CA SER A 20 -0.17 14.79 -24.79
C SER A 20 -1.08 14.82 -26.02
N GLY A 21 -1.98 15.81 -26.07
CA GLY A 21 -2.86 16.07 -27.21
C GLY A 21 -3.10 17.57 -27.39
N ASP A 22 -4.00 17.94 -28.30
CA ASP A 22 -4.28 19.33 -28.67
C ASP A 22 -4.75 20.21 -27.50
N ALA A 23 -5.28 19.60 -26.43
CA ALA A 23 -5.73 20.30 -25.23
C ALA A 23 -4.67 20.40 -24.10
N GLY A 24 -3.47 19.85 -24.29
CA GLY A 24 -2.37 19.87 -23.31
C GLY A 24 -1.79 18.49 -23.00
N SER A 25 -0.82 18.46 -22.06
CA SER A 25 -0.15 17.24 -21.62
C SER A 25 -0.44 16.93 -20.15
N VAL A 26 -0.73 15.66 -19.86
CA VAL A 26 -0.83 15.12 -18.49
C VAL A 26 0.29 14.12 -18.25
N GLU A 27 0.88 14.16 -17.07
CA GLU A 27 1.94 13.25 -16.65
C GLU A 27 1.48 12.52 -15.39
N GLN A 28 1.59 11.18 -15.41
CA GLN A 28 1.26 10.36 -14.26
C GLN A 28 2.41 10.39 -13.25
N HIS A 29 2.08 10.44 -11.95
CA HIS A 29 3.09 10.28 -10.89
C HIS A 29 3.75 8.90 -10.98
N LYS A 30 5.07 8.86 -10.78
CA LYS A 30 5.83 7.61 -10.85
C LYS A 30 5.30 6.60 -9.82
N LEU A 31 5.04 5.38 -10.26
CA LEU A 31 4.61 4.28 -9.39
C LEU A 31 5.53 4.07 -8.18
N THR A 32 6.84 4.26 -8.37
CA THR A 32 7.83 4.16 -7.28
C THR A 32 7.58 5.19 -6.17
N GLU A 33 7.14 6.39 -6.52
CA GLU A 33 6.78 7.44 -5.56
C GLU A 33 5.48 7.09 -4.83
N GLN A 34 4.50 6.54 -5.55
CA GLN A 34 3.23 6.10 -4.96
C GLN A 34 3.44 4.95 -3.94
N ILE A 35 4.27 3.95 -4.29
CA ILE A 35 4.63 2.85 -3.39
C ILE A 35 5.39 3.37 -2.15
N ALA A 36 6.29 4.33 -2.33
CA ALA A 36 7.03 4.93 -1.22
C ALA A 36 6.10 5.70 -0.27
N ALA A 37 5.14 6.44 -0.82
CA ALA A 37 4.12 7.16 -0.04
C ALA A 37 3.23 6.19 0.75
N ASP A 38 2.76 5.11 0.13
CA ASP A 38 1.95 4.08 0.79
C ASP A 38 2.70 3.43 1.96
N LYS A 39 3.94 2.96 1.73
CA LYS A 39 4.79 2.39 2.79
C LYS A 39 4.97 3.34 3.97
N HIS A 40 5.13 4.64 3.70
CA HIS A 40 5.26 5.66 4.74
C HIS A 40 3.98 5.84 5.55
N LEU A 41 2.82 5.89 4.88
CA LEU A 41 1.52 5.97 5.55
C LEU A 41 1.24 4.71 6.39
N ALA A 42 1.45 3.53 5.82
CA ALA A 42 1.31 2.26 6.53
C ALA A 42 2.24 2.19 7.77
N GLY A 43 3.47 2.70 7.66
CA GLY A 43 4.41 2.82 8.77
C GLY A 43 3.91 3.75 9.88
N LYS A 44 3.41 4.95 9.52
CA LYS A 44 2.81 5.88 10.48
C LYS A 44 1.61 5.29 11.19
N ASP A 45 0.72 4.61 10.46
CA ASP A 45 -0.45 3.96 11.01
C ASP A 45 -0.09 2.79 11.93
N ALA A 46 0.95 2.02 11.59
CA ALA A 46 1.46 0.95 12.43
C ALA A 46 1.97 1.48 13.78
N VAL A 47 2.70 2.60 13.78
CA VAL A 47 3.24 3.24 14.99
C VAL A 47 2.12 3.88 15.83
N ARG A 48 1.08 4.42 15.20
CA ARG A 48 -0.06 5.04 15.90
C ARG A 48 -0.91 4.03 16.68
N LYS A 49 -0.95 2.77 16.26
CA LYS A 49 -1.73 1.73 16.93
C LYS A 49 -1.22 1.50 18.36
N PRO A 50 -2.10 1.20 19.34
CA PRO A 50 -1.69 0.96 20.73
C PRO A 50 -0.61 -0.11 20.87
N ASN A 51 -0.69 -1.13 20.01
CA ASN A 51 0.23 -2.27 20.00
C ASN A 51 1.49 -2.00 19.16
N ARG A 52 1.62 -0.80 18.57
CA ARG A 52 2.72 -0.35 17.70
C ARG A 52 3.09 -1.35 16.59
N GLY A 53 2.08 -2.03 16.03
CA GLY A 53 2.28 -3.05 14.99
C GLY A 53 2.68 -4.43 15.50
N LEU A 54 2.80 -4.65 16.81
CA LEU A 54 3.06 -5.97 17.40
C LEU A 54 1.77 -6.80 17.50
N ARG A 55 1.86 -8.09 17.17
CA ARG A 55 0.77 -9.07 17.37
C ARG A 55 1.06 -9.92 18.60
N PHE A 56 0.12 -9.96 19.53
CA PHE A 56 0.20 -10.80 20.73
C PHE A 56 -0.74 -11.99 20.55
N ASN A 57 -0.20 -13.21 20.53
CA ASN A 57 -0.97 -14.45 20.45
C ASN A 57 -0.86 -15.20 21.78
N LYS A 58 -1.99 -15.73 22.29
CA LYS A 58 -1.99 -16.59 23.48
C LYS A 58 -1.73 -18.03 23.05
N ILE A 59 -0.64 -18.62 23.55
CA ILE A 59 -0.38 -20.05 23.40
C ILE A 59 -0.99 -20.78 24.60
N VAL A 60 -1.97 -21.65 24.35
CA VAL A 60 -2.56 -22.52 25.39
C VAL A 60 -1.99 -23.92 25.19
N PRO A 61 -1.25 -24.47 26.17
CA PRO A 61 -0.69 -25.82 26.06
C PRO A 61 -1.82 -26.88 26.14
N PRO A 62 -1.68 -28.02 25.45
CA PRO A 62 -2.70 -29.06 25.35
C PRO A 62 -3.01 -29.76 26.70
N SER A 63 -2.16 -29.60 27.71
CA SER A 63 -2.36 -30.16 29.05
C SER A 63 -3.26 -29.30 29.97
N ALA A 64 -3.79 -28.19 29.46
CA ALA A 64 -4.64 -27.26 30.22
C ALA A 64 -6.15 -27.55 30.09
N GLY A 65 -6.54 -28.75 29.62
CA GLY A 65 -7.92 -29.21 29.49
C GLY A 65 -8.05 -30.70 29.72
#